data_AF-W7MXX4-F1
#
_entry.id   AF-W7MXX4-F1
#
_cell.length_a   1.000
_cell.length_b   1.000
_cell.length_c   1.000
_cell.angle_alpha   90.00
_cell.angle_beta   90.00
_cell.angle_gamma   90.00
#
_symmetry.space_group_name_H-M   'P 1'
#
loop_
_entity.id
_entity.type
_entity.pdbx_description
1 polymer ?
#
loop_
_entity_poly.entity_id
_entity_poly.type
_entity_poly.pdbx_seq_one_letter_code
_entity_poly.pdbx_strand_id
1 'polypeptide(L)'
;MHAMGAFNPNNAPTWTHYISKHLIITNERFLDGLEWIYGRKADETPNYGWENEGDKIKVTVFTDEPKDLKETLQTIGQVEKD
;
A
#
# COMPACT_ATOMS: atom_id res chain seq x y z
N MET A 1 16.83 5.43 -8.93
CA MET A 1 16.21 5.42 -7.59
C MET A 1 14.79 5.93 -7.77
N HIS A 2 13.82 5.04 -8.03
CA HIS A 2 12.43 5.44 -8.28
C HIS A 2 11.56 4.83 -7.17
N ALA A 3 11.16 5.65 -6.21
CA ALA A 3 10.00 5.43 -5.36
C ALA A 3 9.76 6.70 -4.55
N MET A 4 8.91 7.59 -5.05
CA MET A 4 8.21 8.56 -4.21
C MET A 4 6.78 8.64 -4.76
N GLY A 5 5.91 7.73 -4.30
CA GLY A 5 4.48 8.01 -4.27
C GLY A 5 4.27 9.24 -3.39
N ALA A 6 3.50 10.21 -3.86
CA ALA A 6 3.41 11.54 -3.26
C ALA A 6 2.96 11.48 -1.79
N PHE A 7 3.89 11.75 -0.88
CA PHE A 7 3.63 11.98 0.53
C PHE A 7 2.89 13.30 0.70
N ASN A 8 1.67 13.29 1.26
CA ASN A 8 0.98 14.51 1.67
C ASN A 8 1.12 14.67 3.21
N PRO A 9 2.01 15.56 3.70
CA PRO A 9 2.23 15.76 5.14
C PRO A 9 1.01 16.31 5.90
N ASN A 10 -0.01 16.80 5.19
CA ASN A 10 -1.18 17.42 5.80
C ASN A 10 -2.29 16.41 6.18
N ASN A 11 -2.17 15.15 5.76
CA ASN A 11 -3.05 14.08 6.23
C ASN A 11 -2.31 13.24 7.28
N ALA A 12 -2.81 13.23 8.52
CA ALA A 12 -2.34 12.28 9.50
C ALA A 12 -2.54 10.85 8.96
N PRO A 13 -1.56 9.95 9.09
CA PRO A 13 -1.72 8.58 8.67
C PRO A 13 -2.81 7.91 9.51
N THR A 14 -3.82 7.36 8.85
CA THR A 14 -4.90 6.64 9.53
C THR A 14 -4.39 5.27 9.97
N TRP A 15 -3.63 4.59 9.10
CA TRP A 15 -3.14 3.23 9.34
C TRP A 15 -1.75 3.00 8.73
N THR A 16 -0.98 2.10 9.32
CA THR A 16 0.31 1.64 8.79
C THR A 16 0.38 0.12 8.84
N HIS A 17 0.59 -0.50 7.69
CA HIS A 17 0.75 -1.95 7.54
C HIS A 17 2.18 -2.29 7.12
N TYR A 18 2.68 -3.43 7.59
CA TYR A 18 3.97 -3.95 7.20
C TYR A 18 3.76 -5.26 6.45
N ILE A 19 4.08 -5.27 5.15
CA ILE A 19 3.96 -6.44 4.28
C ILE A 19 5.35 -6.99 4.02
N SER A 20 5.55 -8.30 4.22
CA SER A 20 6.82 -8.94 3.89
C SER A 20 7.04 -8.92 2.37
N LYS A 21 8.21 -8.48 1.91
CA LYS A 21 8.57 -8.47 0.48
C LYS A 21 8.57 -9.86 -0.13
N HIS A 22 8.84 -10.87 0.69
CA HIS A 22 8.80 -12.28 0.27
C HIS A 22 7.41 -12.73 -0.14
N LEU A 23 6.36 -12.07 0.36
CA LEU A 23 4.97 -12.36 -0.02
C LEU A 23 4.55 -11.57 -1.26
N ILE A 24 5.34 -10.60 -1.72
CA ILE A 24 4.97 -9.74 -2.84
C ILE A 24 5.38 -10.43 -4.15
N ILE A 25 4.39 -10.70 -5.02
CA ILE A 25 4.64 -11.33 -6.31
C ILE A 25 5.53 -10.45 -7.19
N THR A 26 5.11 -9.19 -7.40
CA THR A 26 5.93 -8.13 -7.98
C THR A 26 5.53 -6.78 -7.37
N ASN A 27 6.48 -5.83 -7.32
CA ASN A 27 6.19 -4.49 -6.81
C ASN A 27 5.06 -3.81 -7.61
N GLU A 28 5.05 -3.95 -8.94
CA GLU A 28 4.01 -3.36 -9.79
C GLU A 28 2.62 -3.90 -9.44
N ARG A 29 2.48 -5.22 -9.29
CA ARG A 29 1.21 -5.86 -8.89
C ARG A 29 0.75 -5.44 -7.51
N PHE A 30 1.69 -5.38 -6.57
CA PHE A 30 1.39 -4.90 -5.22
C PHE A 30 0.88 -3.46 -5.23
N LEU A 31 1.51 -2.57 -6.00
CA LEU A 31 1.10 -1.17 -6.12
C LEU A 31 -0.25 -1.01 -6.84
N ASP A 32 -0.51 -1.81 -7.85
CA ASP A 32 -1.81 -1.91 -8.54
C ASP A 32 -2.93 -2.32 -7.56
N GLY A 33 -2.64 -3.30 -6.69
CA GLY A 33 -3.53 -3.70 -5.60
C GLY A 33 -3.83 -2.57 -4.61
N LEU A 34 -2.81 -1.81 -4.20
CA LEU A 34 -3.00 -0.65 -3.32
C LEU A 34 -3.84 0.45 -3.99
N GLU A 35 -3.60 0.71 -5.27
CA GLU A 35 -4.40 1.64 -6.05
C GLU A 35 -5.86 1.19 -6.17
N TRP A 36 -6.09 -0.10 -6.38
CA TRP A 36 -7.44 -0.65 -6.47
C TRP A 36 -8.21 -0.56 -5.14
N ILE A 37 -7.52 -0.77 -4.01
CA ILE A 37 -8.13 -0.75 -2.67
C ILE A 37 -8.39 0.69 -2.19
N TYR A 38 -7.39 1.55 -2.29
CA TYR A 38 -7.42 2.89 -1.68
C TYR A 38 -7.79 4.00 -2.66
N GLY A 39 -7.72 3.73 -3.96
CA GLY A 39 -7.92 4.72 -5.00
C GLY A 39 -6.90 5.85 -4.95
N ARG A 40 -7.11 6.80 -5.86
CA ARG A 40 -6.45 8.11 -5.85
C ARG A 40 -7.46 9.17 -5.43
N LYS A 41 -6.98 10.25 -4.83
CA LYS A 41 -7.77 11.47 -4.63
C LYS A 41 -8.14 12.08 -5.99
N ALA A 42 -9.13 12.98 -5.98
CA ALA A 42 -9.53 13.73 -7.17
C ALA A 42 -8.39 14.56 -7.79
N ASP A 43 -7.39 14.92 -6.98
CA ASP A 43 -6.16 15.62 -7.38
C ASP A 43 -5.01 14.65 -7.73
N GLU A 44 -5.33 13.41 -8.13
CA GLU A 44 -4.39 12.33 -8.49
C GLU A 44 -3.42 11.87 -7.38
N THR A 45 -3.42 12.52 -6.21
CA THR A 45 -2.62 12.13 -5.05
C THR A 45 -3.14 10.79 -4.50
N PRO A 46 -2.32 9.73 -4.38
CA PRO A 46 -2.77 8.45 -3.84
C PRO A 46 -3.23 8.58 -2.38
N ASN A 47 -4.24 7.80 -1.98
CA ASN A 47 -4.68 7.72 -0.57
C ASN A 47 -3.77 6.82 0.29
N TYR A 48 -2.63 6.40 -0.26
CA TYR A 48 -1.66 5.53 0.36
C TYR A 48 -0.24 5.97 -0.04
N GLY A 49 0.74 5.63 0.79
CA GLY A 49 2.16 5.73 0.53
C GLY A 49 2.84 4.40 0.85
N TRP A 50 4.01 4.17 0.28
CA TRP A 50 4.80 2.97 0.59
C TRP A 50 6.29 3.30 0.70
N GLU A 51 6.95 2.62 1.63
CA GLU A 51 8.38 2.77 1.91
C GLU A 51 9.02 1.38 1.99
N ASN A 52 10.23 1.26 1.46
CA ASN A 52 11.02 0.03 1.54
C ASN A 52 11.81 0.00 2.86
N GLU A 53 11.48 -0.94 3.74
CA GLU A 53 12.10 -1.11 5.07
C GLU A 53 12.71 -2.52 5.19
N GLY A 54 13.98 -2.68 4.78
CA GLY A 54 14.67 -3.97 4.80
C GLY A 54 13.93 -5.03 3.97
N ASP A 55 13.52 -6.13 4.60
CA ASP A 55 12.72 -7.22 4.01
C ASP A 55 11.20 -6.93 3.97
N LYS A 56 10.76 -5.75 4.37
CA LYS A 56 9.34 -5.38 4.42
C LYS A 56 9.06 -4.13 3.59
N ILE A 57 7.80 -4.01 3.15
CA ILE A 57 7.24 -2.76 2.63
C ILE A 57 6.29 -2.22 3.69
N LYS A 58 6.57 -0.99 4.14
CA LYS A 58 5.68 -0.23 5.00
C LYS A 58 4.68 0.48 4.10
N VAL A 59 3.40 0.20 4.26
CA VAL A 59 2.32 0.89 3.57
C VAL A 59 1.61 1.79 4.57
N THR A 60 1.52 3.07 4.25
CA THR A 60 0.83 4.08 5.06
C THR A 60 -0.44 4.51 4.33
N VAL A 61 -1.57 4.50 5.02
CA VAL A 61 -2.89 4.79 4.45
C VAL A 61 -3.43 6.07 5.08
N PHE A 62 -4.01 6.94 4.26
CA PHE A 62 -4.45 8.29 4.64
C PHE A 62 -5.98 8.48 4.49
N THR A 63 -6.73 7.37 4.41
CA THR A 63 -8.18 7.29 4.28
C THR A 63 -8.76 6.29 5.30
N ASP A 64 -10.09 6.25 5.46
CA ASP A 64 -10.78 5.24 6.28
C ASP A 64 -10.49 3.81 5.82
N GLU A 65 -10.39 2.88 6.78
CA GLU A 65 -9.81 1.54 6.61
C GLU A 65 -10.75 0.52 5.95
N PRO A 66 -10.25 -0.38 5.08
CA PRO A 66 -10.78 -1.73 4.92
C PRO A 66 -10.26 -2.63 6.04
N LYS A 67 -11.14 -3.43 6.65
CA LYS A 67 -10.90 -4.22 7.88
C LYS A 67 -9.70 -5.17 7.90
N ASP A 68 -8.98 -5.42 6.80
CA ASP A 68 -7.68 -6.10 6.79
C ASP A 68 -6.98 -5.94 5.42
N LEU A 69 -5.93 -5.11 5.33
CA LEU A 69 -5.20 -4.88 4.05
C LEU A 69 -4.51 -6.15 3.54
N LYS A 70 -3.90 -6.94 4.44
CA LYS A 70 -3.18 -8.16 4.05
C LYS A 70 -4.16 -9.16 3.45
N GLU A 71 -5.30 -9.40 4.11
CA GLU A 71 -6.33 -10.31 3.61
C GLU A 71 -6.92 -9.84 2.28
N THR A 72 -7.13 -8.53 2.13
CA THR A 72 -7.65 -7.97 0.88
C THR A 72 -6.66 -8.20 -0.27
N LEU A 73 -5.37 -7.88 -0.08
CA LEU A 73 -4.32 -8.11 -1.06
C LEU A 73 -4.13 -9.59 -1.42
N GLN A 74 -4.31 -10.50 -0.44
CA GLN A 74 -4.29 -11.94 -0.68
C GLN A 74 -5.50 -12.39 -1.50
N THR A 75 -6.68 -11.83 -1.23
CA THR A 75 -7.92 -12.13 -1.95
C THR A 75 -7.83 -11.72 -3.42
N ILE A 76 -7.25 -10.55 -3.71
CA ILE A 76 -7.04 -10.08 -5.09
C ILE A 76 -5.74 -10.62 -5.72
N GLY A 77 -5.05 -11.55 -5.04
CA GLY A 77 -3.90 -12.27 -5.59
C GLY A 77 -2.67 -11.39 -5.83
N GLN A 78 -2.50 -10.31 -5.08
CA GLN A 78 -1.37 -9.39 -5.20
C GLN A 78 -0.22 -9.75 -4.24
N VAL A 79 -0.51 -10.49 -3.17
CA VAL A 79 0.47 -11.08 -2.26
C VAL A 79 0.16 -12.55 -2.00
N GLU A 80 1.19 -13.34 -1.71
CA GLU A 80 1.05 -14.76 -1.38
C GLU A 80 0.37 -14.99 -0.03
N LYS A 81 -0.27 -16.16 0.07
CA LYS A 81 -0.77 -16.66 1.36
C LYS A 81 0.42 -17.16 2.16
N ASP A 82 0.56 -16.60 3.36
CA ASP A 82 1.55 -17.01 4.36
C ASP A 82 1.37 -18.49 4.74
#